data_AF-A0A9Q3Q984-F1
#
_entry.id   AF-A0A9Q3Q984-F1
#
_cell.length_a   1.000
_cell.length_b   1.000
_cell.length_c   1.000
_cell.angle_alpha   90.00
_cell.angle_beta   90.00
_cell.angle_gamma   90.00
#
_symmetry.space_group_name_H-M   'P 1'
#
loop_
_entity.id
_entity.type
_entity.pdbx_description
1 polymer ?
#
loop_
_entity_poly.entity_id
_entity_poly.type
_entity_poly.pdbx_seq_one_letter_code
_entity_poly.pdbx_strand_id
1 'polypeptide(L)'
;MPLSYPALLSLTSKQNLIQLPSGSDLLMMTLPHSIIQTALLPHQKTRLASFWDQEIANGQSSRNLWATSPPGSTFNARHIITAKFIRPFEFLLTNTPLGGLLVDDIGLGKSIQAIALIGTCKKRLNTNSQWSMPTMNIFPPCLITNRQSEISKHAQAGALQAKIYHGPPCHSLSEAEI
;
A
#
# COMPACT_ATOMS: atom_id res chain seq x y z
N MET A 1 5.32 -29.32 42.02
CA MET A 1 5.63 -27.89 41.77
C MET A 1 4.98 -27.50 40.45
N PRO A 2 3.90 -26.69 40.45
CA PRO A 2 3.28 -26.28 39.19
C PRO A 2 4.00 -25.04 38.64
N LEU A 3 4.24 -25.08 37.32
CA LEU A 3 4.79 -23.98 36.52
C LEU A 3 3.83 -22.79 36.57
N SER A 4 4.25 -21.70 37.20
CA SER A 4 3.57 -20.41 37.19
C SER A 4 3.84 -19.70 35.86
N TYR A 5 2.84 -19.67 34.99
CA TYR A 5 2.79 -18.76 33.83
C TYR A 5 2.72 -17.30 34.32
N PRO A 6 3.52 -16.36 33.78
CA PRO A 6 3.36 -14.96 34.14
C PRO A 6 2.10 -14.42 33.48
N ALA A 7 1.12 -14.11 34.33
CA ALA A 7 -0.02 -13.28 34.02
C ALA A 7 0.44 -11.84 33.74
N LEU A 8 0.84 -11.53 32.50
CA LEU A 8 1.08 -10.16 32.02
C LEU A 8 0.55 -9.93 30.61
N LEU A 9 -0.68 -10.39 30.35
CA LEU A 9 -1.55 -9.82 29.32
C LEU A 9 -2.62 -8.97 30.01
N SER A 10 -2.22 -8.09 30.94
CA SER A 10 -3.16 -7.17 31.58
C SER A 10 -3.56 -6.10 30.57
N LEU A 11 -4.82 -6.13 30.10
CA LEU A 11 -5.75 -5.05 29.74
C LEU A 11 -5.30 -3.71 29.08
N THR A 12 -4.03 -3.33 29.05
CA THR A 12 -3.47 -2.13 28.41
C THR A 12 -3.22 -2.31 26.91
N SER A 13 -3.06 -3.55 26.44
CA SER A 13 -2.81 -3.87 25.02
C SER A 13 -3.98 -3.46 24.11
N LYS A 14 -5.24 -3.63 24.53
CA LYS A 14 -6.42 -3.28 23.71
C LYS A 14 -6.60 -1.77 23.54
N GLN A 15 -6.29 -0.97 24.56
CA GLN A 15 -6.43 0.49 24.49
C GLN A 15 -5.39 1.12 23.55
N ASN A 16 -4.19 0.53 23.48
CA ASN A 16 -3.14 0.98 22.57
C ASN A 16 -3.46 0.75 21.09
N LEU A 17 -4.25 -0.29 20.76
CA LEU A 17 -4.67 -0.55 19.37
C LEU A 17 -5.66 0.49 18.83
N ILE A 18 -6.52 1.03 19.69
CA ILE A 18 -7.52 2.05 19.32
C ILE A 18 -6.83 3.39 19.01
N GLN A 19 -5.68 3.65 19.61
CA GLN A 19 -4.89 4.87 19.41
C GLN A 19 -3.96 4.80 18.19
N LEU A 20 -3.94 3.68 17.46
CA LEU A 20 -3.16 3.59 16.24
C LEU A 20 -3.77 4.52 15.19
N PRO A 21 -2.98 5.42 14.59
CA PRO A 21 -3.49 6.30 13.56
C PRO A 21 -4.01 5.46 12.40
N SER A 22 -5.24 5.73 11.99
CA SER A 22 -5.89 4.99 10.93
C SER A 22 -5.53 5.61 9.58
N GLY A 23 -5.49 4.79 8.53
CA GLY A 23 -5.38 5.28 7.16
C GLY A 23 -6.53 6.24 6.76
N SER A 24 -7.62 6.23 7.53
CA SER A 24 -8.76 7.16 7.42
C SER A 24 -8.42 8.62 7.74
N ASP A 25 -7.41 8.83 8.58
CA ASP A 25 -7.05 10.15 9.13
C ASP A 25 -6.11 10.93 8.19
N LEU A 26 -5.74 10.31 7.06
CA LEU A 26 -4.83 10.89 6.09
C LEU A 26 -5.54 11.91 5.20
N LEU A 27 -4.81 12.99 4.90
CA LEU A 27 -5.29 14.03 3.99
C LEU A 27 -5.58 13.46 2.61
N MET A 28 -6.66 13.97 2.01
CA MET A 28 -7.09 13.56 0.68
C MET A 28 -5.98 13.78 -0.34
N MET A 29 -5.65 12.72 -1.08
CA MET A 29 -4.59 12.81 -2.07
C MET A 29 -5.07 13.44 -3.38
N THR A 30 -4.30 14.40 -3.90
CA THR A 30 -4.47 14.94 -5.25
C THR A 30 -3.89 13.97 -6.27
N LEU A 31 -4.68 13.64 -7.29
CA LEU A 31 -4.24 12.70 -8.32
C LEU A 31 -3.35 13.35 -9.37
N PRO A 32 -2.47 12.55 -9.99
CA PRO A 32 -1.80 12.95 -11.21
C PRO A 32 -2.78 12.95 -12.38
N HIS A 33 -3.40 14.09 -12.67
CA HIS A 33 -4.28 14.27 -13.84
C HIS A 33 -3.59 14.00 -15.18
N SER A 34 -2.24 14.04 -15.21
CA SER A 34 -1.41 13.66 -16.34
C SER A 34 -1.41 12.15 -16.65
N ILE A 35 -1.87 11.31 -15.71
CA ILE A 35 -1.90 9.85 -15.86
C ILE A 35 -3.31 9.31 -15.73
N ILE A 36 -4.11 9.86 -14.81
CA ILE A 36 -5.48 9.41 -14.54
C ILE A 36 -6.44 10.50 -15.01
N GLN A 37 -7.36 10.15 -15.92
CA GLN A 37 -8.33 11.10 -16.45
C GLN A 37 -9.60 11.21 -15.60
N THR A 38 -9.98 10.12 -14.94
CA THR A 38 -11.23 10.09 -14.16
C THR A 38 -11.07 10.78 -12.81
N ALA A 39 -12.07 11.58 -12.43
CA ALA A 39 -12.13 12.21 -11.12
C ALA A 39 -12.48 11.17 -10.04
N LEU A 40 -11.64 11.07 -9.01
CA LEU A 40 -11.92 10.21 -7.85
C LEU A 40 -12.92 10.85 -6.89
N LEU A 41 -13.78 10.01 -6.32
CA LEU A 41 -14.67 10.36 -5.22
C LEU A 41 -13.89 10.61 -3.92
N PRO A 42 -14.46 11.33 -2.95
CA PRO A 42 -13.78 11.68 -1.71
C PRO A 42 -13.17 10.49 -0.97
N HIS A 43 -13.93 9.42 -0.77
CA HIS A 43 -13.45 8.21 -0.09
C HIS A 43 -12.32 7.52 -0.85
N GLN A 44 -12.35 7.58 -2.19
CA GLN A 44 -11.32 7.01 -3.04
C GLN A 44 -9.99 7.78 -2.91
N LYS A 45 -10.05 9.11 -2.73
CA LYS A 45 -8.86 9.96 -2.50
C LYS A 45 -8.22 9.71 -1.13
N THR A 46 -9.03 9.61 -0.07
CA THR A 46 -8.55 9.27 1.27
C THR A 46 -7.90 7.88 1.27
N ARG A 47 -8.56 6.92 0.62
CA ARG A 47 -8.07 5.56 0.52
C ARG A 47 -6.79 5.45 -0.31
N LEU A 48 -6.69 6.20 -1.41
CA LEU A 48 -5.46 6.30 -2.19
C LEU A 48 -4.30 6.84 -1.34
N ALA A 49 -4.56 7.84 -0.49
CA ALA A 49 -3.55 8.37 0.44
C ALA A 49 -3.07 7.28 1.41
N SER A 50 -3.99 6.49 1.97
CA SER A 50 -3.67 5.36 2.85
C SER A 50 -2.84 4.28 2.16
N PHE A 51 -3.17 3.90 0.93
CA PHE A 51 -2.35 2.93 0.21
C PHE A 51 -0.97 3.48 -0.12
N TRP A 52 -0.90 4.73 -0.57
CA TRP A 52 0.38 5.38 -0.85
C TRP A 52 1.30 5.40 0.38
N ASP A 53 0.74 5.68 1.55
CA ASP A 53 1.47 5.65 2.82
C ASP A 53 1.98 4.23 3.17
N GLN A 54 1.21 3.18 2.84
CA GLN A 54 1.60 1.79 3.04
C GLN A 54 2.61 1.27 2.02
N GLU A 55 2.71 1.90 0.85
CA GLU A 55 3.70 1.53 -0.19
C GLU A 55 5.09 2.15 0.05
N ILE A 56 5.22 3.12 0.97
CA ILE A 56 6.50 3.74 1.29
C ILE A 56 7.02 3.22 2.64
N ALA A 57 8.29 2.80 2.67
CA ALA A 57 8.95 2.33 3.90
C ALA A 57 8.89 3.34 5.07
N ASN A 58 8.86 4.63 4.76
CA ASN A 58 8.76 5.73 5.72
C ASN A 58 7.35 6.26 5.95
N GLY A 59 6.30 5.54 5.51
CA GLY A 59 4.93 5.90 5.79
C GLY A 59 4.61 5.93 7.29
N GLN A 60 3.54 6.62 7.66
CA GLN A 60 3.05 6.63 9.04
C GLN A 60 2.54 5.24 9.42
N SER A 61 1.80 4.59 8.52
CA SER A 61 1.23 3.25 8.68
C SER A 61 2.29 2.19 8.96
N SER A 62 3.49 2.33 8.38
CA SER A 62 4.58 1.38 8.57
C SER A 62 5.16 1.42 9.98
N ARG A 63 4.83 2.44 10.78
CA ARG A 63 5.36 2.66 12.13
C ARG A 63 4.34 2.46 13.24
N ASN A 64 3.09 2.14 12.90
CA ASN A 64 2.00 2.05 13.86
C ASN A 64 2.26 1.06 15.02
N LEU A 65 2.97 -0.04 14.78
CA LEU A 65 3.28 -1.00 15.84
C LEU A 65 4.49 -0.63 16.71
N TRP A 66 5.05 0.56 16.55
CA TRP A 66 6.22 1.03 17.26
C TRP A 66 5.91 2.27 18.10
N ALA A 67 6.12 2.17 19.41
CA ALA A 67 6.07 3.31 20.31
C ALA A 67 7.47 3.93 20.42
N THR A 68 7.58 5.25 20.26
CA THR A 68 8.84 5.97 20.49
C THR A 68 9.15 6.00 21.98
N SER A 69 10.42 5.79 22.32
CA SER A 69 10.89 5.92 23.69
C SER A 69 10.99 7.39 24.09
N PRO A 70 10.89 7.71 25.39
CA PRO A 70 11.13 9.06 25.89
C PRO A 70 12.54 9.57 25.53
N PRO A 71 12.72 10.89 25.35
CA PRO A 71 14.04 11.47 25.12
C PRO A 71 14.98 11.17 26.30
N GLY A 72 16.18 10.66 26.01
CA GLY A 72 17.18 10.24 27.02
C GLY A 72 17.32 8.73 27.23
N SER A 73 16.49 7.91 26.59
CA SER A 73 16.61 6.44 26.58
C SER A 73 17.71 5.96 25.63
N THR A 74 18.41 4.87 25.97
CA THR A 74 19.36 4.16 25.08
C THR A 74 18.69 3.44 23.90
N PHE A 75 17.37 3.27 23.96
CA PHE A 75 16.53 2.68 22.91
C PHE A 75 15.62 3.74 22.30
N ASN A 76 15.41 3.70 20.98
CA ASN A 76 14.54 4.65 20.28
C ASN A 76 13.09 4.20 20.16
N ALA A 77 12.84 2.88 20.10
CA ALA A 77 11.51 2.37 19.87
C ALA A 77 11.26 1.03 20.57
N ARG A 78 9.99 0.82 20.92
CA ARG A 78 9.47 -0.42 21.49
C ARG A 78 8.34 -0.93 20.61
N HIS A 79 8.41 -2.20 20.21
CA HIS A 79 7.31 -2.85 19.50
C HIS A 79 6.14 -3.08 20.47
N ILE A 80 4.95 -2.59 20.13
CA ILE A 80 3.78 -2.55 21.04
C ILE A 80 3.34 -3.95 21.44
N ILE A 81 3.40 -4.93 20.53
CA ILE A 81 2.89 -6.28 20.77
C ILE A 81 3.91 -7.18 21.45
N THR A 82 5.16 -7.18 20.97
CA THR A 82 6.20 -8.10 21.47
C THR A 82 7.00 -7.51 22.63
N ALA A 83 6.77 -6.23 22.95
CA ALA A 83 7.56 -5.45 23.91
C ALA A 83 9.07 -5.40 23.59
N LYS A 84 9.49 -5.79 22.37
CA LYS A 84 10.89 -5.77 21.95
C LYS A 84 11.37 -4.33 21.81
N PHE A 85 12.47 -4.02 22.47
CA PHE A 85 13.17 -2.74 22.31
C PHE A 85 14.21 -2.86 21.20
N ILE A 86 14.34 -1.80 20.41
CA ILE A 86 15.36 -1.71 19.38
C ILE A 86 16.13 -0.41 19.44
N ARG A 87 17.39 -0.51 19.04
CA ARG A 87 18.31 0.63 19.01
C ARG A 87 17.99 1.57 17.83
N PRO A 88 18.45 2.83 17.87
CA PRO A 88 18.24 3.80 16.80
C PRO A 88 18.52 3.27 15.38
N PHE A 89 19.64 2.58 15.20
CA PHE A 89 20.07 2.04 13.92
C PHE A 89 19.20 0.85 13.45
N GLU A 90 18.78 0.00 14.38
CA GLU A 90 17.92 -1.15 14.08
C GLU A 90 16.51 -0.72 13.68
N PHE A 91 16.02 0.41 14.18
CA PHE A 91 14.72 1.00 13.80
C PHE A 91 14.66 1.45 12.34
N LEU A 92 15.80 1.81 11.74
CA LEU A 92 15.86 2.11 10.31
C LEU A 92 15.85 0.84 9.44
N LEU A 93 16.16 -0.31 10.04
CA LEU A 93 16.22 -1.61 9.38
C LEU A 93 14.97 -2.46 9.61
N THR A 94 14.02 -2.00 10.43
CA THR A 94 12.75 -2.70 10.60
C THR A 94 11.94 -2.57 9.32
N ASN A 95 11.96 -3.63 8.52
CA ASN A 95 11.09 -3.77 7.37
C ASN A 95 9.68 -4.09 7.85
N THR A 96 8.84 -3.07 7.96
CA THR A 96 7.40 -3.29 8.04
C THR A 96 6.92 -3.76 6.66
N PRO A 97 6.04 -4.78 6.58
CA PRO A 97 5.49 -5.18 5.30
C PRO A 97 4.85 -3.97 4.60
N LEU A 98 5.26 -3.76 3.36
CA LEU A 98 4.66 -2.76 2.49
C LEU A 98 3.36 -3.29 1.88
N GLY A 99 2.50 -2.37 1.50
CA GLY A 99 1.20 -2.65 0.90
C GLY A 99 0.11 -2.90 1.95
N GLY A 100 -1.08 -3.26 1.46
CA GLY A 100 -2.23 -3.47 2.32
C GLY A 100 -3.39 -4.17 1.63
N LEU A 101 -4.43 -4.43 2.40
CA LEU A 101 -5.63 -5.11 1.94
C LEU A 101 -6.75 -4.12 1.66
N LEU A 102 -7.30 -4.19 0.45
CA LEU A 102 -8.46 -3.40 0.05
C LEU A 102 -9.76 -4.18 0.29
N VAL A 103 -10.34 -3.99 1.47
CA VAL A 103 -11.58 -4.67 1.90
C VAL A 103 -12.75 -3.69 1.88
N ASP A 104 -13.13 -3.29 0.67
CA ASP A 104 -14.28 -2.42 0.43
C ASP A 104 -15.52 -3.18 0.03
N ASP A 105 -16.68 -2.60 0.29
CA ASP A 105 -17.94 -3.01 -0.32
C ASP A 105 -17.83 -3.00 -1.85
N ILE A 106 -18.53 -3.96 -2.48
CA ILE A 106 -18.61 -4.08 -3.92
C ILE A 106 -19.27 -2.81 -4.48
N GLY A 107 -18.72 -2.27 -5.57
CA GLY A 107 -19.23 -1.04 -6.20
C GLY A 107 -18.54 0.26 -5.78
N LEU A 108 -17.66 0.27 -4.77
CA LEU A 108 -16.94 1.49 -4.34
C LEU A 108 -15.78 1.93 -5.28
N GLY A 109 -15.63 1.28 -6.43
CA GLY A 109 -14.61 1.61 -7.42
C GLY A 109 -13.21 1.12 -7.06
N LYS A 110 -13.07 -0.10 -6.53
CA LYS A 110 -11.76 -0.71 -6.25
C LYS A 110 -10.85 -0.77 -7.48
N SER A 111 -11.43 -0.95 -8.67
CA SER A 111 -10.69 -0.97 -9.94
C SER A 111 -10.00 0.35 -10.23
N ILE A 112 -10.74 1.46 -10.20
CA ILE A 112 -10.19 2.79 -10.42
C ILE A 112 -9.21 3.18 -9.30
N GLN A 113 -9.45 2.78 -8.04
CA GLN A 113 -8.51 2.99 -6.94
C GLN A 113 -7.16 2.28 -7.20
N ALA A 114 -7.18 1.03 -7.66
CA ALA A 114 -5.95 0.29 -8.00
C ALA A 114 -5.20 0.94 -9.17
N ILE A 115 -5.91 1.36 -10.23
CA ILE A 115 -5.30 2.06 -11.38
C ILE A 115 -4.69 3.40 -10.92
N ALA A 116 -5.40 4.14 -10.07
CA ALA A 116 -4.91 5.40 -9.50
C ALA A 116 -3.66 5.22 -8.64
N LEU A 117 -3.58 4.13 -7.86
CA LEU A 117 -2.39 3.79 -7.09
C LEU A 117 -1.20 3.51 -8.02
N ILE A 118 -1.37 2.67 -9.03
CA ILE A 118 -0.32 2.36 -10.02
C ILE A 118 0.16 3.64 -10.71
N GLY A 119 -0.76 4.47 -11.20
CA GLY A 119 -0.41 5.74 -11.85
C GLY A 119 0.30 6.71 -10.90
N THR A 120 -0.10 6.75 -9.64
CA THR A 120 0.56 7.53 -8.60
C THR A 120 1.99 7.04 -8.36
N CYS A 121 2.18 5.73 -8.19
CA CYS A 121 3.50 5.12 -8.02
C CYS A 121 4.40 5.42 -9.21
N LYS A 122 3.90 5.24 -10.44
CA LYS A 122 4.64 5.58 -11.67
C LYS A 122 5.11 7.04 -11.68
N LYS A 123 4.25 8.00 -11.32
CA LYS A 123 4.64 9.42 -11.30
C LYS A 123 5.63 9.74 -10.19
N ARG A 124 5.33 9.30 -8.96
CA ARG A 124 6.06 9.73 -7.76
C ARG A 124 7.40 9.04 -7.60
N LEU A 125 7.52 7.81 -8.07
CA LEU A 125 8.80 7.09 -8.09
C LEU A 125 9.68 7.49 -9.28
N ASN A 126 9.20 8.40 -10.15
CA ASN A 126 9.91 8.96 -11.29
C ASN A 126 10.69 7.88 -12.07
N THR A 127 9.99 6.82 -12.46
CA THR A 127 10.57 5.68 -13.20
C THR A 127 10.82 6.03 -14.67
N ASN A 128 11.26 7.27 -14.95
CA ASN A 128 11.80 7.71 -16.24
C ASN A 128 13.17 7.10 -16.54
N SER A 129 13.72 6.29 -15.62
CA SER A 129 14.82 5.39 -15.95
C SER A 129 14.32 4.33 -16.93
N GLN A 130 15.22 3.86 -17.78
CA GLN A 130 15.03 2.76 -18.76
C GLN A 130 14.57 1.42 -18.14
N TRP A 131 14.30 1.40 -16.82
CA TRP A 131 14.02 0.27 -15.94
C TRP A 131 12.76 0.54 -15.10
N SER A 132 11.70 1.08 -15.72
CA SER A 132 10.40 1.16 -15.06
C SER A 132 9.90 -0.24 -14.72
N MET A 133 9.90 -0.60 -13.43
CA MET A 133 9.41 -1.91 -13.00
C MET A 133 7.90 -2.02 -13.29
N PRO A 134 7.46 -3.08 -14.00
CA PRO A 134 6.04 -3.28 -14.28
C PRO A 134 5.29 -3.70 -13.02
N THR A 135 4.04 -3.28 -12.90
CA THR A 135 3.12 -3.82 -11.88
C THR A 135 2.39 -5.03 -12.45
N MET A 136 2.47 -6.17 -11.77
CA MET A 136 1.74 -7.38 -12.13
C MET A 136 0.40 -7.42 -11.40
N ASN A 137 -0.69 -7.45 -12.16
CA ASN A 137 -2.03 -7.61 -11.63
C ASN A 137 -2.56 -9.01 -11.96
N ILE A 138 -3.01 -9.75 -10.94
CA ILE A 138 -3.58 -11.09 -11.10
C ILE A 138 -5.08 -11.03 -10.92
N PHE A 139 -5.82 -11.62 -11.85
CA PHE A 139 -7.28 -11.68 -11.82
C PHE A 139 -7.78 -13.05 -12.25
N PRO A 140 -9.00 -13.45 -11.83
CA PRO A 140 -9.74 -14.52 -12.48
C PRO A 140 -9.84 -14.31 -14.00
N PRO A 141 -9.77 -15.36 -14.84
CA PRO A 141 -9.74 -15.22 -16.30
C PRO A 141 -10.91 -14.43 -16.88
N CYS A 142 -12.11 -14.60 -16.32
CA CYS A 142 -13.33 -13.92 -16.75
C CYS A 142 -13.32 -12.39 -16.54
N LEU A 143 -12.37 -11.86 -15.79
CA LEU A 143 -12.27 -10.42 -15.50
C LEU A 143 -11.20 -9.70 -16.32
N ILE A 144 -10.37 -10.41 -17.09
CA ILE A 144 -9.19 -9.82 -17.72
C ILE A 144 -9.56 -8.78 -18.78
N THR A 145 -10.53 -9.07 -19.64
CA THR A 145 -11.03 -8.14 -20.67
C THR A 145 -11.65 -6.89 -20.06
N ASN A 146 -12.48 -7.06 -19.02
CA ASN A 146 -13.08 -5.94 -18.28
C ASN A 146 -12.00 -5.07 -17.62
N ARG A 147 -10.94 -5.67 -17.09
CA ARG A 147 -9.82 -4.94 -16.46
C ARG A 147 -9.04 -4.13 -17.48
N GLN A 148 -8.82 -4.66 -18.68
CA GLN A 148 -8.19 -3.91 -19.76
C GLN A 148 -9.03 -2.68 -20.14
N SER A 149 -10.34 -2.85 -20.30
CA SER A 149 -11.26 -1.74 -20.61
C SER A 149 -11.26 -0.66 -19.53
N GLU A 150 -11.24 -1.05 -18.25
CA GLU A 150 -11.16 -0.12 -17.12
C GLU A 150 -9.85 0.68 -17.11
N ILE A 151 -8.73 0.07 -17.50
CA ILE A 151 -7.45 0.78 -17.65
C ILE A 151 -7.56 1.83 -18.75
N SER A 152 -8.02 1.45 -19.94
CA SER A 152 -8.21 2.38 -21.07
C SER A 152 -9.21 3.50 -20.75
N LYS A 153 -10.23 3.22 -19.93
CA LYS A 153 -11.25 4.19 -19.53
C LYS A 153 -10.76 5.18 -18.47
N HIS A 154 -9.87 4.77 -17.57
CA HIS A 154 -9.48 5.59 -16.42
C HIS A 154 -8.10 6.23 -16.56
N ALA A 155 -7.22 5.63 -17.35
CA ALA A 155 -5.92 6.20 -17.68
C ALA A 155 -6.01 7.18 -18.86
N GLN A 156 -5.09 8.14 -18.91
CA GLN A 156 -4.85 8.94 -20.11
C GLN A 156 -4.25 8.05 -21.21
N ALA A 157 -4.56 8.35 -22.48
CA ALA A 157 -4.02 7.62 -23.63
C ALA A 157 -2.49 7.59 -23.60
N GLY A 158 -1.88 6.41 -23.80
CA GLY A 158 -0.43 6.20 -23.73
C GLY A 158 0.20 6.34 -22.33
N ALA A 159 -0.54 6.73 -21.29
CA ALA A 159 0.04 6.94 -19.96
C ALA A 159 0.28 5.64 -19.19
N LEU A 160 -0.54 4.61 -19.41
CA LEU A 160 -0.39 3.26 -18.85
C LEU A 160 -0.59 2.23 -19.95
N GLN A 161 0.39 1.34 -20.15
CA GLN A 161 0.30 0.21 -21.07
C GLN A 161 0.05 -1.06 -20.26
N ALA A 162 -0.88 -1.89 -20.73
CA ALA A 162 -1.21 -3.17 -20.09
C ALA A 162 -0.89 -4.31 -21.06
N LYS A 163 -0.04 -5.25 -20.62
CA LYS A 163 0.23 -6.51 -21.34
C LYS A 163 -0.48 -7.65 -20.64
N ILE A 164 -1.16 -8.49 -21.40
CA ILE A 164 -1.94 -9.62 -20.88
C ILE A 164 -1.13 -10.91 -21.05
N TYR A 165 -1.07 -11.73 -20.01
CA TYR A 165 -0.35 -13.01 -20.03
C TYR A 165 -1.25 -14.17 -19.60
N HIS A 166 -1.26 -15.24 -20.39
CA HIS A 166 -2.02 -16.48 -20.14
C HIS A 166 -1.21 -17.73 -20.56
N GLY A 167 -0.41 -18.33 -19.68
CA GLY A 167 0.19 -19.68 -19.88
C GLY A 167 1.18 -19.82 -21.07
N PRO A 168 1.78 -21.01 -21.31
CA PRO A 168 3.01 -21.12 -22.12
C PRO A 168 2.82 -21.38 -23.65
N PRO A 169 3.83 -21.09 -24.53
CA PRO A 169 5.13 -20.44 -24.26
C PRO A 169 5.53 -19.24 -25.17
N CYS A 170 6.01 -18.20 -24.49
CA CYS A 170 7.24 -17.42 -24.75
C CYS A 170 7.82 -17.36 -26.18
N HIS A 171 7.24 -16.54 -27.06
CA HIS A 171 8.01 -15.77 -28.05
C HIS A 171 7.33 -14.41 -28.18
N SER A 172 7.96 -13.36 -27.64
CA SER A 172 7.46 -11.98 -27.55
C SER A 172 6.13 -11.78 -26.82
N LEU A 173 6.16 -11.07 -25.69
CA LEU A 173 4.98 -10.40 -25.14
C LEU A 173 4.31 -9.61 -26.29
N SER A 174 3.12 -10.02 -26.74
CA SER A 174 2.42 -9.29 -27.79
C SER A 174 2.09 -7.88 -27.29
N GLU A 175 2.70 -6.90 -27.92
CA GLU A 175 2.43 -5.49 -27.69
C GLU A 175 1.10 -5.15 -28.34
N ALA A 176 0.05 -5.06 -27.53
CA ALA A 176 -1.10 -4.27 -27.89
C ALA A 176 -0.82 -2.83 -27.44
N GLU A 177 -0.42 -1.98 -28.38
CA GLU A 177 -0.43 -0.54 -28.18
C GLU A 177 -1.88 -0.08 -27.93
N ILE A 178 -2.07 0.69 -26.85
CA ILE A 178 -3.32 1.40 -26.49
C ILE A 178 -3.00 2.88 -26.41
#